data_AF-B4YVW7-F1
#
_entry.id   AF-B4YVW7-F1
#
_cell.length_a   1.000
_cell.length_b   1.000
_cell.length_c   1.000
_cell.angle_alpha   90.00
_cell.angle_beta   90.00
_cell.angle_gamma   90.00
#
_symmetry.space_group_name_H-M   'P 1'
#
loop_
_entity.id
_entity.type
_entity.pdbx_description
1 polymer ?
#
loop_
_entity_poly.entity_id
_entity_poly.type
_entity_poly.pdbx_seq_one_letter_code
_entity_poly.pdbx_strand_id
1 'polypeptide(L)'
;SISKQAQENATILMNILLRSMLCSLKMAKQHKLNEEAFEWLLGEIETRFCTAIVQPGEMVGALAAQSLGEPATQMTLNTFHYAGVSAKNVTLGVPRLKEIINVSKKPKTPSLTVFLKGLAAKDAEKAKDVLCRLEHCTLRKVTANTAIYYDPDPRNTCIEEDQDWVNIFYEMPDFDPSNASPWLLRPELDRKRMVDKKLSMEAVAERINQSFKDDLQVI
;
A
#
# COMPACT_ATOMS: atom_id res chain seq x y z
N SER A 1 36.73 22.31 -8.95
CA SER A 1 36.70 21.57 -10.23
C SER A 1 35.72 20.41 -10.08
N ILE A 2 34.90 20.18 -11.10
CA ILE A 2 33.89 19.10 -11.13
C ILE A 2 34.53 17.74 -10.81
N SER A 3 35.75 17.48 -11.29
CA SER A 3 36.46 16.22 -11.04
C SER A 3 36.78 15.98 -9.55
N LYS A 4 37.09 17.04 -8.79
CA LYS A 4 37.35 16.91 -7.34
C LYS A 4 36.09 16.56 -6.58
N GLN A 5 34.96 17.19 -6.93
CA GLN A 5 33.67 16.91 -6.32
C GLN A 5 33.17 15.50 -6.63
N ALA A 6 33.40 15.00 -7.86
CA ALA A 6 33.07 13.63 -8.22
C ALA A 6 33.87 12.61 -7.39
N GLN A 7 35.17 12.85 -7.20
CA GLN A 7 36.02 11.99 -6.38
C GLN A 7 35.61 12.01 -4.90
N GLU A 8 35.32 13.19 -4.38
CA GLU A 8 34.82 13.36 -3.01
C GLU A 8 33.56 12.52 -2.82
N ASN A 9 32.56 12.68 -3.71
CA ASN A 9 31.31 11.93 -3.68
C ASN A 9 31.49 10.41 -3.78
N ALA A 10 32.34 9.93 -4.68
CA ALA A 10 32.62 8.51 -4.85
C ALA A 10 33.25 7.86 -3.61
N THR A 11 33.95 8.65 -2.80
CA THR A 11 34.70 8.17 -1.62
C THR A 11 34.08 8.56 -0.28
N ILE A 12 32.91 9.21 -0.25
CA ILE A 12 32.28 9.72 0.99
C ILE A 12 32.19 8.65 2.08
N LEU A 13 31.60 7.50 1.77
CA LEU A 13 31.39 6.44 2.77
C LEU A 13 32.71 5.90 3.31
N MET A 14 33.70 5.73 2.44
CA MET A 14 35.04 5.29 2.83
C MET A 14 35.72 6.34 3.73
N ASN A 15 35.61 7.62 3.38
CA ASN A 15 36.15 8.72 4.19
C ASN A 15 35.47 8.82 5.56
N ILE A 16 34.14 8.63 5.64
CA ILE A 16 33.41 8.57 6.90
C ILE A 16 33.93 7.40 7.75
N LEU A 17 34.09 6.21 7.16
CA LEU A 17 34.61 5.03 7.84
C LEU A 17 36.01 5.30 8.39
N LEU A 18 36.94 5.76 7.56
CA LEU A 18 38.32 6.05 7.94
C LEU A 18 38.38 7.07 9.09
N ARG A 19 37.63 8.17 9.00
CA ARG A 19 37.57 9.18 10.09
C ARG A 19 36.95 8.63 11.37
N SER A 20 35.95 7.76 11.27
CA SER A 20 35.28 7.16 12.42
C SER A 20 36.12 6.08 13.13
N MET A 21 36.99 5.40 12.38
CA MET A 21 37.84 4.31 12.88
C MET A 21 39.20 4.83 13.34
N LEU A 22 39.82 5.73 12.58
CA LEU A 22 41.13 6.32 12.88
C LEU A 22 41.02 7.62 13.70
N CYS A 23 39.95 7.80 14.48
CA CYS A 23 39.82 8.99 15.32
C CYS A 23 40.85 8.97 16.46
N SER A 24 41.37 10.15 16.80
CA SER A 24 42.47 10.32 17.76
C SER A 24 42.21 9.63 19.11
N LEU A 25 40.96 9.67 19.60
CA LEU A 25 40.57 9.00 20.83
C LEU A 25 40.69 7.48 20.75
N LYS A 26 40.24 6.85 19.66
CA LYS A 26 40.32 5.40 19.46
C LYS A 26 41.77 4.97 19.29
N MET A 27 42.54 5.70 18.49
CA MET A 27 43.97 5.41 18.27
C MET A 27 44.77 5.50 19.57
N ALA A 28 44.54 6.51 20.40
CA ALA A 28 45.30 6.72 21.64
C ALA A 28 44.84 5.85 22.82
N LYS A 29 43.52 5.65 23.00
CA LYS A 29 43.01 4.96 24.20
C LYS A 29 42.69 3.48 23.99
N GLN A 30 42.10 3.12 22.84
CA GLN A 30 41.66 1.75 22.57
C GLN A 30 42.76 0.93 21.91
N HIS A 31 43.23 1.39 20.75
CA HIS A 31 44.21 0.66 19.95
C HIS A 31 45.65 0.89 20.42
N LYS A 32 45.92 2.02 21.09
CA LYS A 32 47.22 2.40 21.66
C LYS A 32 48.38 2.21 20.67
N LEU A 33 48.17 2.68 19.43
CA LEU A 33 49.16 2.57 18.37
C LEU A 33 50.33 3.53 18.64
N ASN A 34 51.55 3.04 18.46
CA ASN A 34 52.72 3.91 18.34
C ASN A 34 52.79 4.51 16.93
N GLU A 35 53.69 5.47 16.73
CA GLU A 35 53.84 6.19 15.47
C GLU A 35 54.17 5.25 14.30
N GLU A 36 55.14 4.35 14.49
CA GLU A 36 55.53 3.34 13.48
C GLU A 36 54.36 2.44 13.04
N ALA A 37 53.54 1.95 13.97
CA ALA A 37 52.39 1.11 13.62
C ALA A 37 51.28 1.91 12.93
N PHE A 38 51.13 3.19 13.26
CA PHE A 38 50.14 4.05 12.61
C PHE A 38 50.55 4.39 11.16
N GLU A 39 51.81 4.72 10.92
CA GLU A 39 52.33 4.93 9.56
C GLU A 39 52.21 3.67 8.71
N TRP A 40 52.58 2.51 9.27
CA TRP A 40 52.41 1.23 8.59
C TRP A 40 50.94 0.96 8.23
N LEU A 41 50.01 1.24 9.15
CA LEU A 41 48.57 1.09 8.90
C LEU A 41 48.06 1.97 7.77
N LEU A 42 48.50 3.23 7.70
CA LEU A 42 48.13 4.14 6.61
C LEU A 42 48.63 3.62 5.26
N GLY A 43 49.88 3.14 5.21
CA GLY A 43 50.45 2.54 4.00
C GLY A 43 49.72 1.27 3.55
N GLU A 44 49.33 0.41 4.49
CA GLU A 44 48.54 -0.80 4.17
C GLU A 44 47.14 -0.43 3.66
N ILE A 45 46.47 0.57 4.26
CA ILE A 45 45.16 1.04 3.79
C ILE A 45 45.25 1.58 2.36
N GLU A 46 46.26 2.41 2.06
CA GLU A 46 46.47 2.96 0.71
C GLU A 46 46.73 1.84 -0.30
N THR A 47 47.63 0.91 0.04
CA THR A 47 47.96 -0.24 -0.82
C THR A 47 46.72 -1.07 -1.11
N ARG A 48 45.96 -1.44 -0.08
CA ARG A 48 44.72 -2.23 -0.24
C ARG A 48 43.68 -1.49 -1.06
N PHE A 49 43.52 -0.19 -0.83
CA PHE A 49 42.59 0.64 -1.60
C PHE A 49 42.94 0.64 -3.09
N CYS A 50 44.20 0.85 -3.44
CA CYS A 50 44.67 0.82 -4.82
C CYS A 50 44.49 -0.56 -5.47
N THR A 51 44.77 -1.65 -4.75
CA THR A 51 44.57 -3.01 -5.27
C THR A 51 43.10 -3.39 -5.46
N ALA A 52 42.18 -2.74 -4.75
CA ALA A 52 40.74 -2.99 -4.86
C ALA A 52 40.09 -2.26 -6.05
N ILE A 53 40.85 -1.43 -6.78
CA ILE A 53 40.35 -0.74 -7.97
C ILE A 53 40.14 -1.77 -9.09
N VAL A 54 38.94 -1.75 -9.67
CA VAL A 54 38.54 -2.61 -10.79
C VAL A 54 39.42 -2.34 -12.02
N GLN A 55 39.85 -3.41 -12.70
CA GLN A 55 40.69 -3.29 -13.88
C GLN A 55 39.91 -2.72 -15.06
N PRO A 56 40.48 -1.77 -15.82
CA PRO A 56 39.82 -1.25 -17.01
C PRO A 56 39.68 -2.35 -18.08
N GLY A 57 38.55 -2.36 -18.78
CA GLY A 57 38.27 -3.35 -19.84
C GLY A 57 37.63 -4.66 -19.38
N GLU A 58 37.27 -4.77 -18.09
CA GLU A 58 36.55 -5.94 -17.57
C GLU A 58 35.12 -6.04 -18.14
N MET A 59 34.69 -7.26 -18.49
CA MET A 59 33.38 -7.54 -19.09
C MET A 59 32.25 -7.59 -18.05
N VAL A 60 32.02 -6.45 -17.39
CA VAL A 60 31.07 -6.32 -16.26
C VAL A 60 29.63 -6.74 -16.60
N GLY A 61 29.20 -6.61 -17.86
CA GLY A 61 27.86 -6.98 -18.29
C GLY A 61 27.59 -8.49 -18.21
N ALA A 62 28.55 -9.31 -18.65
CA ALA A 62 28.43 -10.77 -18.59
C ALA A 62 28.48 -11.26 -17.15
N LEU A 63 29.40 -10.69 -16.35
CA LEU A 63 29.54 -11.01 -14.94
C LEU A 63 28.26 -10.68 -14.16
N ALA A 64 27.72 -9.46 -14.33
CA ALA A 64 26.50 -9.04 -13.67
C ALA A 64 25.29 -9.90 -14.05
N ALA A 65 25.16 -10.29 -15.33
CA ALA A 65 24.07 -11.16 -15.78
C ALA A 65 24.13 -12.54 -15.13
N GLN A 66 25.33 -13.14 -15.02
CA GLN A 66 25.53 -14.42 -14.33
C GLN A 66 25.26 -14.31 -12.83
N SER A 67 25.77 -13.25 -12.17
CA SER A 67 25.57 -13.01 -10.74
C SER A 67 24.10 -12.79 -10.36
N LEU A 68 23.25 -12.34 -11.28
CA LEU A 68 21.80 -12.26 -11.09
C LEU A 68 21.09 -13.59 -11.41
N GLY A 69 21.52 -14.28 -12.46
CA GLY A 69 20.88 -15.50 -12.96
C GLY A 69 21.05 -16.70 -12.02
N GLU A 70 22.26 -16.92 -11.49
CA GLU A 70 22.56 -18.03 -10.59
C GLU A 70 21.67 -18.03 -9.32
N PRO A 71 21.61 -16.95 -8.51
CA PRO A 71 20.75 -16.93 -7.33
C PRO A 71 19.26 -16.97 -7.67
N ALA A 72 18.85 -16.45 -8.83
CA ALA A 72 17.44 -16.50 -9.25
C ALA A 72 16.93 -17.94 -9.37
N THR A 73 17.76 -18.88 -9.80
CA THR A 73 17.40 -20.30 -9.85
C THR A 73 17.19 -20.88 -8.45
N GLN A 74 18.05 -20.53 -7.49
CA GLN A 74 17.96 -20.97 -6.09
C GLN A 74 16.72 -20.40 -5.38
N MET A 75 16.31 -19.17 -5.72
CA MET A 75 15.14 -18.53 -5.12
C MET A 75 13.80 -19.21 -5.48
N THR A 76 13.76 -20.10 -6.48
CA THR A 76 12.50 -20.74 -6.94
C THR A 76 11.92 -21.71 -5.92
N LEU A 77 12.76 -22.36 -5.11
CA LEU A 77 12.33 -23.45 -4.21
C LEU A 77 11.87 -22.99 -2.81
N ASN A 78 12.16 -21.74 -2.41
CA ASN A 78 11.96 -21.26 -1.03
C ASN A 78 10.78 -20.28 -0.83
N THR A 79 9.90 -20.09 -1.82
CA THR A 79 8.95 -18.96 -1.84
C THR A 79 7.65 -19.14 -1.06
N PHE A 80 7.34 -20.34 -0.55
CA PHE A 80 6.04 -20.62 0.06
C PHE A 80 6.00 -20.54 1.60
N HIS A 81 7.14 -20.30 2.25
CA HIS A 81 7.24 -20.33 3.72
C HIS A 81 7.73 -19.03 4.33
N TYR A 82 7.22 -17.88 3.88
CA TYR A 82 7.30 -16.66 4.69
C TYR A 82 6.24 -16.73 5.80
N ALA A 83 6.57 -17.45 6.88
CA ALA A 83 5.73 -17.53 8.06
C ALA A 83 5.71 -16.17 8.79
N GLY A 84 4.52 -15.63 9.06
CA GLY A 84 4.35 -14.50 9.99
C GLY A 84 3.76 -13.20 9.42
N VAL A 85 3.40 -13.12 8.13
CA VAL A 85 2.70 -11.95 7.58
C VAL A 85 1.44 -12.39 6.85
N SER A 86 0.29 -11.85 7.28
CA SER A 86 -1.05 -12.23 6.85
C SER A 86 -1.21 -12.25 5.32
N ALA A 87 -1.54 -13.44 4.80
CA ALA A 87 -2.35 -13.76 3.61
C ALA A 87 -2.17 -12.93 2.32
N LYS A 88 -1.01 -12.32 2.07
CA LYS A 88 -0.69 -11.78 0.75
C LYS A 88 0.12 -12.83 -0.01
N ASN A 89 -0.57 -13.59 -0.86
CA ASN A 89 0.04 -14.41 -1.90
C ASN A 89 0.74 -13.47 -2.89
N VAL A 90 1.93 -12.97 -2.55
CA VAL A 90 2.77 -12.20 -3.46
C VAL A 90 3.46 -13.20 -4.38
N THR A 91 3.44 -12.95 -5.68
CA THR A 91 4.27 -13.72 -6.62
C THR A 91 5.73 -13.48 -6.27
N LEU A 92 6.45 -14.54 -5.91
CA LEU A 92 7.87 -14.54 -5.58
C LEU A 92 8.65 -15.44 -6.55
N GLY A 93 9.98 -15.39 -6.49
CA GLY A 93 10.88 -16.24 -7.28
C GLY A 93 10.87 -15.94 -8.77
N VAL A 94 11.13 -16.96 -9.59
CA VAL A 94 11.24 -16.86 -11.06
C VAL A 94 10.01 -16.25 -11.73
N PRO A 95 8.76 -16.58 -11.35
CA PRO A 95 7.58 -15.93 -11.92
C PRO A 95 7.61 -14.40 -11.75
N ARG A 96 8.07 -13.91 -10.59
CA ARG A 96 8.17 -12.46 -10.33
C ARG A 96 9.31 -11.83 -11.10
N LEU A 97 10.47 -12.50 -11.17
CA LEU A 97 11.60 -12.03 -11.96
C LEU A 97 11.22 -11.86 -13.44
N LYS A 98 10.48 -12.83 -14.00
CA LYS A 98 9.96 -12.76 -15.38
C LYS A 98 9.01 -11.58 -15.59
N GLU A 99 8.13 -11.29 -14.62
CA GLU A 99 7.24 -10.11 -14.69
C GLU A 99 8.00 -8.79 -14.69
N ILE A 100 9.06 -8.68 -13.87
CA ILE A 100 9.86 -7.46 -13.73
C ILE A 100 10.70 -7.23 -14.99
N ILE A 101 11.43 -8.25 -15.47
CA ILE A 101 12.29 -8.16 -16.66
C ILE A 101 11.47 -7.78 -17.91
N ASN A 102 10.28 -8.36 -18.07
CA ASN A 102 9.42 -8.07 -19.22
C ASN A 102 8.54 -6.82 -19.05
N VAL A 103 8.63 -6.13 -17.92
CA VAL A 103 7.84 -4.93 -17.60
C VAL A 103 6.34 -5.18 -17.87
N SER A 104 5.80 -6.24 -17.27
CA SER A 104 4.40 -6.64 -17.49
C SER A 104 3.41 -5.53 -17.10
N LYS A 105 2.50 -5.17 -18.01
CA LYS A 105 1.46 -4.15 -17.75
C LYS A 105 0.44 -4.57 -16.68
N LYS A 106 0.23 -5.88 -16.50
CA LYS A 106 -0.73 -6.45 -15.55
C LYS A 106 0.00 -7.53 -14.72
N PRO A 107 0.71 -7.16 -13.65
CA PRO A 107 1.35 -8.15 -12.77
C PRO A 107 0.28 -9.03 -12.11
N LYS A 108 0.58 -10.30 -11.85
CA LYS A 108 -0.41 -11.24 -11.30
C LYS A 108 -0.90 -10.84 -9.91
N THR A 109 -0.02 -10.26 -9.08
CA THR A 109 -0.33 -9.89 -7.69
C THR A 109 0.09 -8.44 -7.45
N PRO A 110 -0.67 -7.45 -7.97
CA PRO A 110 -0.36 -6.04 -7.74
C PRO A 110 -0.51 -5.75 -6.24
N SER A 111 0.50 -5.08 -5.67
CA SER A 111 0.48 -4.68 -4.27
C SER A 111 1.01 -3.25 -4.13
N LEU A 112 0.49 -2.56 -3.12
CA LEU A 112 0.88 -1.20 -2.79
C LEU A 112 0.97 -1.07 -1.27
N THR A 113 2.08 -0.54 -0.78
CA THR A 113 2.29 -0.24 0.64
C THR A 113 2.06 1.25 0.86
N VAL A 114 1.01 1.60 1.60
CA VAL A 114 0.71 2.98 1.99
C VAL A 114 1.22 3.23 3.39
N PHE A 115 2.12 4.22 3.55
CA PHE A 115 2.56 4.68 4.87
C PHE A 115 1.65 5.80 5.36
N LEU A 116 1.15 5.68 6.58
CA LEU A 116 0.33 6.69 7.23
C LEU A 116 1.22 7.76 7.89
N LYS A 117 0.68 8.97 8.06
CA LYS A 117 1.35 10.11 8.69
C LYS A 117 0.57 10.61 9.91
N GLY A 118 1.26 11.34 10.79
CA GLY A 118 0.64 11.99 11.95
C GLY A 118 0.01 10.98 12.92
N LEU A 119 -1.17 11.31 13.44
CA LEU A 119 -1.86 10.49 14.43
C LEU A 119 -2.30 9.13 13.85
N ALA A 120 -2.68 9.07 12.57
CA ALA A 120 -3.09 7.83 11.91
C ALA A 120 -1.94 6.81 11.81
N ALA A 121 -0.68 7.23 11.93
CA ALA A 121 0.46 6.31 11.97
C ALA A 121 0.64 5.61 13.33
N LYS A 122 0.04 6.15 14.40
CA LYS A 122 0.21 5.67 15.78
C LYS A 122 -1.08 5.17 16.42
N ASP A 123 -2.23 5.45 15.81
CA ASP A 123 -3.56 5.16 16.32
C ASP A 123 -4.28 4.23 15.35
N ALA A 124 -4.67 3.04 15.85
CA ALA A 124 -5.32 2.01 15.05
C ALA A 124 -6.72 2.42 14.56
N GLU A 125 -7.45 3.22 15.34
CA GLU A 125 -8.80 3.65 14.98
C GLU A 125 -8.76 4.66 13.84
N LYS A 126 -7.82 5.61 13.92
CA LYS A 126 -7.56 6.55 12.82
C LYS A 126 -6.96 5.88 11.59
N ALA A 127 -6.17 4.82 11.77
CA ALA A 127 -5.70 4.01 10.65
C ALA A 127 -6.88 3.30 9.95
N LYS A 128 -7.86 2.81 10.71
CA LYS A 128 -9.10 2.21 10.18
C LYS A 128 -9.91 3.23 9.39
N ASP A 129 -9.98 4.49 9.82
CA ASP A 129 -10.64 5.55 9.05
C ASP A 129 -10.02 5.74 7.65
N VAL A 130 -8.69 5.74 7.59
CA VAL A 130 -7.98 5.84 6.30
C VAL A 130 -8.23 4.59 5.44
N LEU A 131 -8.24 3.41 6.05
CA LEU A 131 -8.55 2.16 5.36
C LEU A 131 -9.95 2.20 4.72
N CYS A 132 -10.98 2.58 5.49
CA CYS A 132 -12.36 2.67 5.01
C CYS A 132 -12.51 3.63 3.84
N ARG A 133 -11.73 4.72 3.81
CA ARG A 133 -11.75 5.71 2.71
C ARG A 133 -11.04 5.24 1.44
N LEU A 134 -10.00 4.41 1.57
CA LEU A 134 -9.22 3.90 0.44
C LEU A 134 -9.80 2.62 -0.15
N GLU A 135 -10.47 1.82 0.69
CA GLU A 135 -11.03 0.56 0.25
C GLU A 135 -12.21 0.79 -0.71
N HIS A 136 -12.14 0.18 -1.88
CA HIS A 136 -13.26 0.18 -2.81
C HIS A 136 -14.41 -0.67 -2.25
N CYS A 137 -15.43 0.01 -1.73
CA CYS A 137 -16.68 -0.59 -1.29
C CYS A 137 -17.77 -0.31 -2.32
N THR A 138 -18.53 -1.36 -2.70
CA THR A 138 -19.69 -1.24 -3.57
C THR A 138 -20.95 -1.57 -2.78
N LEU A 139 -22.11 -1.09 -3.24
CA LEU A 139 -23.41 -1.37 -2.59
C LEU A 139 -23.60 -2.89 -2.41
N ARG A 140 -23.25 -3.69 -3.42
CA ARG A 140 -23.26 -5.16 -3.36
C ARG A 140 -22.52 -5.75 -2.14
N LYS A 141 -21.43 -5.13 -1.69
CA LYS A 141 -20.67 -5.64 -0.53
C LYS A 141 -21.42 -5.42 0.78
N VAL A 142 -22.27 -4.39 0.88
CA VAL A 142 -23.01 -4.05 2.11
C VAL A 142 -24.45 -4.52 2.09
N THR A 143 -25.02 -4.81 0.92
CA THR A 143 -26.37 -5.37 0.76
C THR A 143 -26.41 -6.85 1.17
N ALA A 144 -27.32 -7.18 2.07
CA ALA A 144 -27.65 -8.54 2.49
C ALA A 144 -28.65 -9.19 1.53
N ASN A 145 -29.72 -8.47 1.21
CA ASN A 145 -30.79 -8.95 0.35
C ASN A 145 -31.33 -7.82 -0.54
N THR A 146 -31.97 -8.16 -1.65
CA THR A 146 -32.63 -7.20 -2.53
C THR A 146 -33.90 -7.83 -3.07
N ALA A 147 -35.01 -7.15 -2.86
CA ALA A 147 -36.31 -7.59 -3.35
C ALA A 147 -37.01 -6.45 -4.09
N ILE A 148 -37.85 -6.81 -5.05
CA ILE A 148 -38.68 -5.89 -5.81
C ILE A 148 -40.13 -6.16 -5.42
N TYR A 149 -40.84 -5.11 -5.06
CA TYR A 149 -42.25 -5.14 -4.69
C TYR A 149 -43.04 -4.27 -5.67
N TYR A 150 -44.30 -4.65 -5.87
CA TYR A 150 -45.25 -3.81 -6.57
C TYR A 150 -46.12 -3.12 -5.52
N ASP A 151 -46.02 -1.80 -5.45
CA ASP A 151 -46.63 -0.94 -4.46
C ASP A 151 -47.40 0.18 -5.16
N PRO A 152 -48.70 -0.02 -5.46
CA PRO A 152 -49.46 0.90 -6.30
C PRO A 152 -49.75 2.25 -5.64
N ASP A 153 -49.71 2.32 -4.30
CA ASP A 153 -49.88 3.56 -3.54
C ASP A 153 -48.59 3.85 -2.74
N PRO A 154 -47.78 4.86 -3.13
CA PRO A 154 -46.51 5.14 -2.47
C PRO A 154 -46.65 5.54 -1.00
N ARG A 155 -47.84 5.99 -0.57
CA ARG A 155 -48.09 6.37 0.83
C ARG A 155 -48.45 5.20 1.72
N ASN A 156 -48.97 4.11 1.15
CA ASN A 156 -49.49 2.99 1.93
C ASN A 156 -48.87 1.70 1.45
N THR A 157 -47.68 1.41 1.98
CA THR A 157 -46.89 0.28 1.51
C THR A 157 -47.50 -1.07 1.88
N CYS A 158 -47.36 -2.04 0.96
CA CYS A 158 -47.74 -3.43 1.20
C CYS A 158 -46.79 -4.19 2.17
N ILE A 159 -45.70 -3.54 2.61
CA ILE A 159 -44.70 -4.10 3.51
C ILE A 159 -44.97 -3.66 4.95
N GLU A 160 -45.55 -4.54 5.76
CA GLU A 160 -45.97 -4.22 7.14
C GLU A 160 -44.85 -3.63 8.01
N GLU A 161 -43.61 -4.09 7.85
CA GLU A 161 -42.45 -3.63 8.62
C GLU A 161 -42.04 -2.18 8.33
N ASP A 162 -42.35 -1.68 7.13
CA ASP A 162 -41.90 -0.38 6.65
C ASP A 162 -43.04 0.68 6.69
N GLN A 163 -44.28 0.29 7.04
CA GLN A 163 -45.45 1.17 7.05
C GLN A 163 -45.26 2.43 7.88
N ASP A 164 -44.79 2.28 9.13
CA ASP A 164 -44.56 3.42 10.02
C ASP A 164 -43.50 4.38 9.45
N TRP A 165 -42.43 3.85 8.84
CA TRP A 165 -41.36 4.63 8.26
C TRP A 165 -41.81 5.41 7.02
N VAL A 166 -42.53 4.74 6.10
CA VAL A 166 -43.05 5.35 4.87
C VAL A 166 -44.06 6.44 5.20
N ASN A 167 -44.95 6.22 6.17
CA ASN A 167 -45.92 7.21 6.62
C ASN A 167 -45.22 8.49 7.11
N ILE A 168 -44.22 8.37 7.99
CA ILE A 168 -43.46 9.51 8.51
C ILE A 168 -42.73 10.26 7.40
N PHE A 169 -42.17 9.54 6.42
CA PHE A 169 -41.45 10.16 5.30
C PHE A 169 -42.36 11.07 4.46
N TYR A 170 -43.56 10.59 4.10
CA TYR A 170 -44.51 11.35 3.28
C TYR A 170 -45.39 12.36 4.05
N GLU A 171 -45.31 12.38 5.38
CA GLU A 171 -45.88 13.48 6.18
C GLU A 171 -45.10 14.79 6.01
N MET A 172 -43.84 14.74 5.56
CA MET A 172 -43.05 15.93 5.25
C MET A 172 -43.45 16.53 3.88
N PRO A 173 -43.69 17.85 3.78
CA PRO A 173 -44.25 18.49 2.59
C PRO A 173 -43.28 18.59 1.40
N ASP A 174 -42.04 18.13 1.54
CA ASP A 174 -40.96 18.35 0.59
C ASP A 174 -40.93 17.33 -0.57
N PHE A 175 -41.76 16.29 -0.53
CA PHE A 175 -41.82 15.24 -1.56
C PHE A 175 -43.21 15.12 -2.19
N ASP A 176 -43.25 15.23 -3.53
CA ASP A 176 -44.46 14.97 -4.32
C ASP A 176 -44.54 13.49 -4.73
N PRO A 177 -45.47 12.70 -4.16
CA PRO A 177 -45.64 11.29 -4.48
C PRO A 177 -46.20 11.05 -5.90
N SER A 178 -46.66 12.10 -6.60
CA SER A 178 -47.28 11.97 -7.93
C SER A 178 -46.32 11.45 -9.01
N ASN A 179 -45.00 11.56 -8.79
CA ASN A 179 -43.97 11.10 -9.71
C ASN A 179 -43.33 9.75 -9.28
N ALA A 180 -43.86 9.10 -8.25
CA ALA A 180 -43.35 7.82 -7.77
C ALA A 180 -43.76 6.67 -8.70
N SER A 181 -42.82 5.75 -8.96
CA SER A 181 -43.11 4.51 -9.68
C SER A 181 -43.84 3.53 -8.75
N PRO A 182 -44.80 2.74 -9.26
CA PRO A 182 -45.44 1.68 -8.48
C PRO A 182 -44.52 0.46 -8.24
N TRP A 183 -43.29 0.47 -8.79
CA TRP A 183 -42.29 -0.56 -8.54
C TRP A 183 -41.27 -0.09 -7.51
N LEU A 184 -41.23 -0.77 -6.36
CA LEU A 184 -40.33 -0.50 -5.25
C LEU A 184 -39.15 -1.48 -5.26
N LEU A 185 -37.92 -0.97 -5.20
CA LEU A 185 -36.71 -1.77 -4.96
C LEU A 185 -36.29 -1.62 -3.50
N ARG A 186 -36.39 -2.69 -2.70
CA ARG A 186 -36.01 -2.71 -1.28
C ARG A 186 -34.68 -3.44 -1.09
N PRO A 187 -33.54 -2.73 -0.99
CA PRO A 187 -32.28 -3.32 -0.55
C PRO A 187 -32.21 -3.40 0.98
N GLU A 188 -31.98 -4.60 1.51
CA GLU A 188 -31.70 -4.79 2.93
C GLU A 188 -30.18 -4.73 3.15
N LEU A 189 -29.70 -3.83 4.03
CA LEU A 189 -28.27 -3.67 4.29
C LEU A 189 -27.82 -4.42 5.55
N ASP A 190 -26.66 -5.09 5.45
CA ASP A 190 -26.05 -5.81 6.57
C ASP A 190 -25.48 -4.81 7.60
N ARG A 191 -26.11 -4.75 8.77
CA ARG A 191 -25.72 -3.85 9.88
C ARG A 191 -24.26 -4.03 10.30
N LYS A 192 -23.75 -5.27 10.34
CA LYS A 192 -22.36 -5.54 10.75
C LYS A 192 -21.38 -4.96 9.73
N ARG A 193 -21.66 -5.14 8.43
CA ARG A 193 -20.82 -4.59 7.36
C ARG A 193 -20.86 -3.08 7.32
N MET A 194 -22.02 -2.47 7.56
CA MET A 194 -22.17 -1.01 7.63
C MET A 194 -21.32 -0.41 8.76
N VAL A 195 -21.35 -1.02 9.95
CA VAL A 195 -20.53 -0.59 11.10
C VAL A 195 -19.03 -0.79 10.83
N ASP A 196 -18.64 -1.95 10.28
CA ASP A 196 -17.24 -2.24 9.98
C ASP A 196 -16.63 -1.27 8.96
N LYS A 197 -17.44 -0.78 8.02
CA LYS A 197 -17.05 0.21 7.01
C LYS A 197 -17.25 1.66 7.45
N LYS A 198 -17.79 1.91 8.65
CA LYS A 198 -18.15 3.25 9.14
C LYS A 198 -19.05 4.02 8.17
N LEU A 199 -20.04 3.33 7.60
CA LEU A 199 -21.03 3.93 6.68
C LEU A 199 -22.33 4.26 7.42
N SER A 200 -22.92 5.42 7.11
CA SER A 200 -24.28 5.79 7.54
C SER A 200 -25.28 5.57 6.40
N MET A 201 -26.56 5.38 6.75
CA MET A 201 -27.65 5.27 5.77
C MET A 201 -27.78 6.55 4.94
N GLU A 202 -27.65 7.71 5.59
CA GLU A 202 -27.67 9.02 4.94
C GLU A 202 -26.60 9.13 3.84
N ALA A 203 -25.36 8.71 4.12
CA ALA A 203 -24.29 8.76 3.13
C ALA A 203 -24.53 7.82 1.93
N VAL A 204 -25.20 6.67 2.16
CA VAL A 204 -25.58 5.75 1.09
C VAL A 204 -26.69 6.35 0.24
N ALA A 205 -27.76 6.87 0.86
CA ALA A 205 -28.88 7.50 0.18
C ALA A 205 -28.42 8.72 -0.65
N GLU A 206 -27.59 9.59 -0.05
CA GLU A 206 -27.02 10.75 -0.74
C GLU A 206 -26.20 10.32 -1.96
N ARG A 207 -25.40 9.24 -1.84
CA ARG A 207 -24.58 8.76 -2.96
C ARG A 207 -25.42 8.16 -4.10
N ILE A 208 -26.53 7.52 -3.78
CA ILE A 208 -27.48 7.01 -4.77
C ILE A 208 -28.17 8.18 -5.48
N ASN A 209 -28.71 9.14 -4.72
CA ASN A 209 -29.34 10.35 -5.26
C ASN A 209 -28.38 11.18 -6.12
N GLN A 210 -27.11 11.32 -5.74
CA GLN A 210 -26.10 11.98 -6.58
C GLN A 210 -25.83 11.25 -7.91
N SER A 211 -25.96 9.92 -7.92
CA SER A 211 -25.66 9.09 -9.08
C SER A 211 -26.84 9.04 -10.07
N PHE A 212 -28.07 9.00 -9.56
CA PHE A 212 -29.29 8.83 -10.36
C PHE A 212 -30.17 10.11 -10.43
N LYS A 213 -29.83 11.16 -9.68
CA LYS A 213 -30.52 12.46 -9.64
C LYS A 213 -32.04 12.28 -9.49
N ASP A 214 -32.81 12.82 -10.42
CA ASP A 214 -34.27 12.89 -10.38
C ASP A 214 -34.95 11.62 -10.95
N ASP A 215 -34.16 10.65 -11.46
CA ASP A 215 -34.70 9.42 -12.05
C ASP A 215 -35.15 8.40 -10.98
N LEU A 216 -34.76 8.61 -9.72
CA LEU A 216 -35.07 7.71 -8.61
C LEU A 216 -35.44 8.50 -7.36
N GLN A 217 -36.54 8.11 -6.72
CA GLN A 217 -36.89 8.54 -5.37
C GLN A 217 -36.33 7.53 -4.37
N VAL A 218 -35.40 7.97 -3.52
CA VAL A 218 -34.84 7.17 -2.43
C VAL A 218 -35.52 7.60 -1.13
N ILE A 219 -36.13 6.61 -0.46
CA ILE A 219 -36.86 6.72 0.81
C ILE A 219 -35.99 6.09 1.90
#